data_AF-A0A2N4YNY9-F1
#
_entry.id   AF-A0A2N4YNY9-F1
#
_cell.length_a   1.000
_cell.length_b   1.000
_cell.length_c   1.000
_cell.angle_alpha   90.00
_cell.angle_beta   90.00
_cell.angle_gamma   90.00
#
_symmetry.space_group_name_H-M   'P 1'
#
loop_
_entity.id
_entity.type
_entity.pdbx_description
1 polymer ?
#
loop_
_entity_poly.entity_id
_entity_poly.type
_entity_poly.pdbx_seq_one_letter_code
_entity_poly.pdbx_strand_id
1 'polypeptide(L)'
;LNGWEGVDVAAELGRLSGLPVTLENDATVAAIGERFHGVARQLNSFVYLYIGTGLGAGIFTDGHVYTGHAHNAGEVGHIVVAPNGRPCYCGNEGCLERYVSLQAAYEFCGLDPYRALPEDLLSVDAALFDQWITSILAPLRQAINLLECVFDAETVVVGGMMPAPLLEKVLARLPPLY
;
A
#
# COMPACT_ATOMS: atom_id res chain seq x y z
N LEU A 1 -5.08 3.21 -15.66
CA LEU A 1 -6.09 4.28 -15.81
C LEU A 1 -6.52 4.31 -17.27
N ASN A 2 -7.78 3.98 -17.57
CA ASN A 2 -8.26 4.01 -18.96
C ASN A 2 -8.10 5.41 -19.56
N GLY A 3 -7.50 5.50 -20.73
CA GLY A 3 -7.27 6.77 -21.44
C GLY A 3 -5.95 7.47 -21.12
N TRP A 4 -5.09 6.85 -20.30
CA TRP A 4 -3.73 7.33 -20.01
C TRP A 4 -2.64 6.45 -20.62
N GLU A 5 -3.01 5.44 -21.41
CA GLU A 5 -2.06 4.54 -22.05
C GLU A 5 -1.16 5.30 -23.02
N GLY A 6 0.16 5.15 -22.86
CA GLY A 6 1.15 5.78 -23.74
C GLY A 6 1.31 7.30 -23.56
N VAL A 7 0.70 7.88 -22.51
CA VAL A 7 0.85 9.30 -22.20
C VAL A 7 2.10 9.52 -21.36
N ASP A 8 3.09 10.23 -21.91
CA ASP A 8 4.26 10.68 -21.16
C ASP A 8 3.93 11.97 -20.38
N VAL A 9 3.33 11.78 -19.20
CA VAL A 9 2.89 12.86 -18.32
C VAL A 9 4.06 13.75 -17.90
N ALA A 10 5.23 13.16 -17.62
CA ALA A 10 6.39 13.91 -17.16
C ALA A 10 6.92 14.83 -18.27
N ALA A 11 7.04 14.34 -19.50
CA ALA A 11 7.48 15.14 -20.64
C ALA A 11 6.49 16.29 -20.94
N GLU A 12 5.19 16.01 -20.94
CA GLU A 12 4.18 17.02 -21.24
C GLU A 12 4.11 18.10 -20.16
N LEU A 13 4.15 17.72 -18.88
CA LEU A 13 4.23 18.68 -17.77
C LEU A 13 5.54 19.49 -17.81
N GLY A 14 6.66 18.86 -18.16
CA GLY A 14 7.94 19.55 -18.31
C GLY A 14 7.89 20.59 -19.43
N ARG A 15 7.27 20.25 -20.57
CA ARG A 15 7.08 21.17 -21.70
C ARG A 15 6.17 22.34 -21.34
N LEU A 16 5.09 22.10 -20.61
CA LEU A 16 4.12 23.13 -20.22
C LEU A 16 4.63 24.06 -19.13
N SER A 17 5.38 23.53 -18.16
CA SER A 17 5.88 24.29 -17.01
C SER A 17 7.24 24.94 -17.24
N GLY A 18 8.05 24.40 -18.16
CA GLY A 18 9.46 24.78 -18.32
C GLY A 18 10.34 24.34 -17.13
N LEU A 19 9.84 23.47 -16.26
CA LEU A 19 10.54 22.99 -15.07
C LEU A 19 10.89 21.50 -15.19
N PRO A 20 11.93 21.01 -14.49
CA PRO A 20 12.16 19.58 -14.34
C PRO A 20 10.97 18.90 -13.66
N VAL A 21 10.54 17.76 -14.21
CA VAL A 21 9.43 16.96 -13.66
C VAL A 21 9.94 15.55 -13.36
N THR A 22 9.62 15.07 -12.17
CA THR A 22 9.82 13.69 -11.75
C THR A 22 8.46 13.08 -11.46
N LEU A 23 8.19 11.92 -12.04
CA LEU A 23 6.99 11.14 -11.79
C LEU A 23 7.37 9.95 -10.91
N GLU A 24 6.57 9.67 -9.88
CA GLU A 24 6.69 8.45 -9.09
C GLU A 24 5.32 7.94 -8.64
N ASN A 25 5.28 6.68 -8.21
CA ASN A 25 4.07 6.10 -7.64
C ASN A 25 3.77 6.65 -6.24
N ASP A 26 2.50 6.60 -5.85
CA ASP A 26 2.00 7.17 -4.60
C ASP A 26 2.67 6.55 -3.35
N ALA A 27 2.88 5.24 -3.33
CA ALA A 27 3.54 4.56 -2.23
C ALA A 27 5.01 4.98 -2.08
N THR A 28 5.76 5.13 -3.19
CA THR A 28 7.12 5.67 -3.18
C THR A 28 7.13 7.12 -2.68
N VAL A 29 6.24 7.97 -3.18
CA VAL A 29 6.18 9.38 -2.75
C VAL A 29 5.83 9.49 -1.27
N ALA A 30 4.94 8.64 -0.75
CA ALA A 30 4.65 8.55 0.67
C ALA A 30 5.89 8.12 1.48
N ALA A 31 6.64 7.11 1.02
CA ALA A 31 7.89 6.69 1.64
C ALA A 31 8.93 7.81 1.69
N ILE A 32 9.08 8.57 0.59
CA ILE A 32 9.92 9.77 0.55
C ILE A 32 9.44 10.78 1.61
N GLY A 33 8.14 11.03 1.71
CA GLY A 33 7.57 11.88 2.74
C GLY A 33 7.99 11.47 4.16
N GLU A 34 7.89 10.18 4.47
CA GLU A 34 8.33 9.63 5.76
C GLU A 34 9.84 9.78 5.99
N ARG A 35 10.65 9.59 4.94
CA ARG A 35 12.11 9.76 5.01
C ARG A 35 12.53 11.20 5.29
N PHE A 36 11.79 12.18 4.78
CA PHE A 36 12.13 13.60 4.94
C PHE A 36 11.52 14.22 6.20
N HIS A 37 10.26 13.88 6.50
CA HIS A 37 9.46 14.59 7.50
C HIS A 37 8.76 13.70 8.52
N GLY A 38 8.72 12.38 8.32
CA GLY A 38 7.95 11.47 9.16
C GLY A 38 8.77 10.56 10.07
N VAL A 39 8.31 9.33 10.24
CA VAL A 39 8.89 8.37 11.21
C VAL A 39 10.18 7.72 10.70
N ALA A 40 10.43 7.74 9.39
CA ALA A 40 11.57 7.09 8.75
C ALA A 40 12.82 8.00 8.60
N ARG A 41 12.87 9.17 9.26
CA ARG A 41 13.93 10.17 9.07
C ARG A 41 15.35 9.71 9.37
N GLN A 42 15.50 8.69 10.21
CA GLN A 42 16.81 8.14 10.60
C GLN A 42 17.05 6.75 10.01
N LEU A 43 16.15 6.27 9.16
CA LEU A 43 16.26 4.95 8.53
C LEU A 43 16.91 5.08 7.15
N ASN A 44 17.73 4.10 6.81
CA ASN A 44 18.37 3.98 5.50
C ASN A 44 17.75 2.85 4.69
N SER A 45 17.30 1.78 5.32
CA SER A 45 16.65 0.65 4.67
C SER A 45 15.31 0.38 5.34
N PHE A 46 14.21 0.73 4.69
CA PHE A 46 12.85 0.51 5.21
C PHE A 46 11.87 0.28 4.07
N VAL A 47 10.73 -0.35 4.38
CA VAL A 47 9.62 -0.48 3.44
C VAL A 47 8.43 0.31 3.97
N TYR A 48 7.83 1.16 3.15
CA TYR A 48 6.57 1.80 3.43
C TYR A 48 5.45 1.03 2.74
N LEU A 49 4.58 0.36 3.49
CA LEU A 49 3.38 -0.31 2.98
C LEU A 49 2.21 0.68 2.95
N TYR A 50 1.79 1.06 1.75
CA TYR A 50 0.72 2.03 1.51
C TYR A 50 -0.63 1.32 1.30
N ILE A 51 -1.55 1.50 2.25
CA ILE A 51 -2.95 1.04 2.17
C ILE A 51 -3.81 2.18 1.63
N GLY A 52 -4.14 2.12 0.34
CA GLY A 52 -5.01 3.05 -0.35
C GLY A 52 -6.22 2.36 -0.95
N THR A 53 -6.76 2.91 -2.05
CA THR A 53 -7.75 2.20 -2.89
C THR A 53 -7.23 0.81 -3.28
N GLY A 54 -5.95 0.75 -3.68
CA GLY A 54 -5.16 -0.46 -3.84
C GLY A 54 -4.16 -0.69 -2.71
N LEU A 55 -3.12 -1.48 -2.99
CA LEU A 55 -2.03 -1.75 -2.05
C LEU A 55 -0.67 -1.73 -2.75
N GLY A 56 0.21 -0.84 -2.31
CA GLY A 56 1.56 -0.70 -2.87
C GLY A 56 2.60 -0.52 -1.78
N ALA A 57 3.87 -0.48 -2.17
CA ALA A 57 4.97 -0.19 -1.26
C ALA A 57 6.04 0.71 -1.87
N GLY A 58 6.54 1.64 -1.08
CA GLY A 58 7.78 2.37 -1.37
C GLY A 58 8.94 1.70 -0.64
N ILE A 59 10.04 1.42 -1.33
CA ILE A 59 11.18 0.68 -0.77
C ILE A 59 12.40 1.59 -0.73
N PHE A 60 13.05 1.68 0.42
CA PHE A 60 14.35 2.30 0.58
C PHE A 60 15.41 1.24 0.91
N THR A 61 16.56 1.32 0.24
CA THR A 61 17.74 0.50 0.50
C THR A 61 18.97 1.40 0.49
N ASP A 62 19.79 1.34 1.53
CA ASP A 62 21.02 2.15 1.66
C ASP A 62 20.78 3.66 1.45
N GLY A 63 19.65 4.17 1.95
CA GLY A 63 19.26 5.58 1.89
C GLY A 63 18.65 6.03 0.56
N HIS A 64 18.49 5.12 -0.40
CA HIS A 64 17.97 5.42 -1.74
C HIS A 64 16.66 4.69 -2.02
N VAL A 65 15.78 5.33 -2.77
CA VAL A 65 14.57 4.67 -3.30
C VAL A 65 14.98 3.55 -4.24
N TYR A 66 14.45 2.36 -4.00
CA TYR A 66 14.60 1.21 -4.88
C TYR A 66 13.38 1.10 -5.80
N THR A 67 13.58 1.45 -7.09
CA THR A 67 12.51 1.42 -8.10
C THR A 67 12.46 0.12 -8.91
N GLY A 68 13.53 -0.69 -8.85
CA GLY A 68 13.70 -1.88 -9.69
C GLY A 68 13.96 -1.55 -11.17
N HIS A 69 14.13 -2.58 -11.99
CA HIS A 69 14.51 -2.45 -13.41
C HIS A 69 13.47 -1.70 -14.26
N ALA A 70 12.20 -1.92 -13.99
CA ALA A 70 11.08 -1.39 -14.79
C ALA A 70 10.17 -0.44 -13.98
N HIS A 71 10.70 0.18 -12.91
CA HIS A 71 9.93 1.06 -12.02
C HIS A 71 8.69 0.39 -11.40
N ASN A 72 8.80 -0.91 -11.13
CA ASN A 72 7.71 -1.76 -10.65
C ASN A 72 8.06 -2.45 -9.32
N ALA A 73 9.19 -2.11 -8.71
CA ALA A 73 9.48 -2.56 -7.35
C ALA A 73 8.46 -1.91 -6.41
N GLY A 74 7.86 -2.70 -5.53
CA GLY A 74 6.82 -2.21 -4.63
C GLY A 74 5.39 -2.60 -4.99
N GLU A 75 5.16 -3.32 -6.10
CA GLU A 75 3.86 -3.92 -6.47
C GLU A 75 3.48 -5.12 -5.57
N VAL A 76 3.61 -4.94 -4.26
CA VAL A 76 3.43 -5.97 -3.22
C VAL A 76 1.96 -6.38 -3.09
N GLY A 77 1.03 -5.52 -3.52
CA GLY A 77 -0.40 -5.82 -3.60
C GLY A 77 -0.72 -7.02 -4.46
N HIS A 78 0.13 -7.34 -5.44
CA HIS A 78 -0.08 -8.45 -6.37
C HIS A 78 0.59 -9.76 -5.95
N ILE A 79 1.25 -9.80 -4.79
CA ILE A 79 1.76 -11.05 -4.20
C ILE A 79 0.57 -11.95 -3.85
N VAL A 80 0.63 -13.22 -4.28
CA VAL A 80 -0.39 -14.21 -3.97
C VAL A 80 -0.21 -14.71 -2.53
N VAL A 81 -1.18 -14.41 -1.68
CA VAL A 81 -1.21 -14.80 -0.25
C VAL A 81 -2.30 -15.82 0.06
N ALA A 82 -3.26 -15.99 -0.86
CA ALA A 82 -4.35 -16.95 -0.72
C ALA A 82 -4.55 -17.70 -2.03
N PRO A 83 -3.83 -18.82 -2.26
CA PRO A 83 -3.96 -19.61 -3.49
C PRO A 83 -5.41 -20.01 -3.78
N ASN A 84 -5.85 -19.88 -5.05
CA ASN A 84 -7.25 -20.06 -5.47
C ASN A 84 -8.24 -19.10 -4.77
N GLY A 85 -7.74 -17.94 -4.34
CA GLY A 85 -8.50 -16.92 -3.64
C GLY A 85 -9.28 -16.01 -4.59
N ARG A 86 -9.56 -14.79 -4.12
CA ARG A 86 -10.31 -13.79 -4.89
C ARG A 86 -9.60 -13.44 -6.21
N PRO A 87 -10.33 -13.29 -7.33
CA PRO A 87 -9.73 -12.85 -8.59
C PRO A 87 -9.19 -11.43 -8.45
N CYS A 88 -8.07 -11.16 -9.11
CA CYS A 88 -7.44 -9.85 -9.19
C CYS A 88 -7.43 -9.37 -10.65
N TYR A 89 -7.52 -8.05 -10.86
CA TYR A 89 -7.50 -7.46 -12.20
C TYR A 89 -6.17 -7.68 -12.92
N CYS A 90 -5.09 -7.98 -12.19
CA CYS A 90 -3.79 -8.29 -12.79
C CYS A 90 -3.75 -9.68 -13.47
N GLY A 91 -4.81 -10.49 -13.33
CA GLY A 91 -4.93 -11.82 -13.92
C GLY A 91 -4.63 -12.97 -12.95
N ASN A 92 -4.08 -12.67 -11.77
CA ASN A 92 -3.86 -13.65 -10.71
C ASN A 92 -5.12 -13.88 -9.85
N GLU A 93 -5.07 -14.90 -9.00
CA GLU A 93 -6.05 -15.17 -7.96
C GLU A 93 -5.36 -15.16 -6.59
N GLY A 94 -5.95 -14.48 -5.62
CA GLY A 94 -5.43 -14.45 -4.24
C GLY A 94 -4.38 -13.38 -3.95
N CYS A 95 -4.30 -12.33 -4.76
CA CYS A 95 -3.42 -11.19 -4.49
C CYS A 95 -3.77 -10.51 -3.17
N LEU A 96 -2.75 -10.10 -2.42
CA LEU A 96 -2.84 -9.43 -1.12
C LEU A 96 -3.78 -8.22 -1.12
N GLU A 97 -3.73 -7.40 -2.18
CA GLU A 97 -4.58 -6.22 -2.34
C GLU A 97 -6.07 -6.55 -2.22
N ARG A 98 -6.52 -7.71 -2.73
CA ARG A 98 -7.94 -8.12 -2.70
C ARG A 98 -8.47 -8.42 -1.30
N TYR A 99 -7.60 -8.34 -0.29
CA TYR A 99 -7.93 -8.55 1.12
C TYR A 99 -7.63 -7.32 1.97
N VAL A 100 -6.49 -6.65 1.74
CA VAL A 100 -5.94 -5.64 2.66
C VAL A 100 -6.19 -4.19 2.22
N SER A 101 -6.56 -3.93 0.97
CA SER A 101 -6.80 -2.56 0.49
C SER A 101 -8.07 -1.93 1.08
N LEU A 102 -8.22 -0.61 0.93
CA LEU A 102 -9.47 0.06 1.28
C LEU A 102 -10.64 -0.46 0.44
N GLN A 103 -10.42 -0.75 -0.84
CA GLN A 103 -11.46 -1.38 -1.66
C GLN A 103 -11.94 -2.71 -1.04
N ALA A 104 -11.02 -3.55 -0.56
CA ALA A 104 -11.38 -4.80 0.10
C ALA A 104 -12.13 -4.58 1.42
N ALA A 105 -11.76 -3.54 2.18
CA ALA A 105 -12.45 -3.13 3.41
C ALA A 105 -13.88 -2.66 3.11
N TYR A 106 -14.07 -1.81 2.10
CA TYR A 106 -15.38 -1.33 1.65
C TYR A 106 -16.27 -2.49 1.24
N GLU A 107 -15.78 -3.38 0.36
CA GLU A 107 -16.50 -4.57 -0.09
C GLU A 107 -16.93 -5.46 1.09
N PHE A 108 -16.03 -5.68 2.07
CA PHE A 108 -16.35 -6.48 3.25
C PHE A 108 -17.40 -5.81 4.14
N CYS A 109 -17.33 -4.49 4.29
CA CYS A 109 -18.24 -3.72 5.15
C CYS A 109 -19.57 -3.36 4.47
N GLY A 110 -19.79 -3.82 3.23
CA GLY A 110 -21.02 -3.55 2.47
C GLY A 110 -21.11 -2.12 1.92
N LEU A 111 -19.99 -1.41 1.81
CA LEU A 111 -19.90 -0.09 1.19
C LEU A 111 -19.63 -0.22 -0.32
N ASP A 112 -20.10 0.73 -1.13
CA ASP A 112 -19.80 0.79 -2.56
C ASP A 112 -18.36 1.26 -2.78
N PRO A 113 -17.44 0.41 -3.30
CA PRO A 113 -16.02 0.75 -3.41
C PRO A 113 -15.73 1.88 -4.40
N TYR A 114 -16.67 2.24 -5.28
CA TYR A 114 -16.49 3.34 -6.24
C TYR A 114 -17.02 4.68 -5.73
N ARG A 115 -17.66 4.69 -4.55
CA ARG A 115 -18.28 5.89 -3.96
C ARG A 115 -17.81 6.17 -2.54
N ALA A 116 -17.45 5.13 -1.79
CA ALA A 116 -17.03 5.26 -0.41
C ALA A 116 -15.72 6.04 -0.30
N LEU A 117 -15.66 6.89 0.72
CA LEU A 117 -14.47 7.60 1.16
C LEU A 117 -13.86 6.90 2.39
N PRO A 118 -12.55 7.08 2.67
CA PRO A 118 -11.93 6.39 3.79
C PRO A 118 -12.61 6.68 5.14
N GLU A 119 -13.13 7.90 5.34
CA GLU A 119 -13.88 8.30 6.52
C GLU A 119 -15.20 7.54 6.72
N ASP A 120 -15.80 6.98 5.65
CA ASP A 120 -17.05 6.22 5.77
C ASP A 120 -16.85 4.95 6.63
N LEU A 121 -15.63 4.39 6.64
CA LEU A 121 -15.28 3.26 7.50
C LEU A 121 -15.39 3.58 9.00
N LEU A 122 -15.28 4.85 9.40
CA LEU A 122 -15.47 5.27 10.80
C LEU A 122 -16.93 5.12 11.25
N SER A 123 -17.87 5.07 10.30
CA SER A 123 -19.30 4.89 10.56
C SER A 123 -19.75 3.43 10.47
N VAL A 124 -18.85 2.52 10.08
CA VAL A 124 -19.14 1.08 10.02
C VAL A 124 -19.23 0.50 11.44
N ASP A 125 -20.11 -0.49 11.61
CA ASP A 125 -20.21 -1.24 12.86
C ASP A 125 -18.84 -1.78 13.30
N ALA A 126 -18.46 -1.49 14.54
CA ALA A 126 -17.12 -1.81 15.03
C ALA A 126 -16.85 -3.32 15.07
N ALA A 127 -17.87 -4.16 15.29
CA ALA A 127 -17.73 -5.61 15.30
C ALA A 127 -17.57 -6.15 13.87
N LEU A 128 -18.27 -5.58 12.88
CA LEU A 128 -18.06 -5.90 11.47
C LEU A 128 -16.64 -5.53 11.01
N PHE A 129 -16.16 -4.33 11.33
CA PHE A 129 -14.78 -3.95 11.01
C PHE A 129 -13.77 -4.87 11.70
N ASP A 130 -14.04 -5.31 12.93
CA ASP A 130 -13.19 -6.26 13.65
C ASP A 130 -13.13 -7.65 13.02
N GLN A 131 -14.22 -8.10 12.40
CA GLN A 131 -14.22 -9.32 11.60
C GLN A 131 -13.34 -9.16 10.37
N TRP A 132 -13.38 -8.00 9.70
CA TRP A 132 -12.50 -7.70 8.57
C TRP A 132 -11.04 -7.74 9.01
N ILE A 133 -10.67 -7.02 10.09
CA ILE A 133 -9.30 -7.05 10.64
C ILE A 133 -8.86 -8.50 10.86
N THR A 134 -9.67 -9.29 11.57
CA THR A 134 -9.37 -10.71 11.85
C THR A 134 -9.10 -11.50 10.58
N SER A 135 -9.86 -11.25 9.51
CA SER A 135 -9.69 -11.93 8.22
C SER A 135 -8.40 -11.57 7.48
N ILE A 136 -7.82 -10.38 7.73
CA ILE A 136 -6.64 -9.90 7.02
C ILE A 136 -5.32 -10.08 7.79
N LEU A 137 -5.36 -10.44 9.09
CA LEU A 137 -4.14 -10.54 9.91
C LEU A 137 -3.12 -11.53 9.33
N ALA A 138 -3.57 -12.72 8.93
CA ALA A 138 -2.69 -13.74 8.37
C ALA A 138 -2.05 -13.30 7.04
N PRO A 139 -2.79 -12.87 6.00
CA PRO A 139 -2.19 -12.44 4.75
C PRO A 139 -1.32 -11.18 4.90
N LEU A 140 -1.71 -10.22 5.76
CA LEU A 140 -0.89 -9.03 6.03
C LEU A 140 0.43 -9.40 6.72
N ARG A 141 0.40 -10.31 7.70
CA ARG A 141 1.63 -10.78 8.36
C ARG A 141 2.55 -11.55 7.40
N GLN A 142 1.98 -12.38 6.51
CA GLN A 142 2.77 -13.06 5.49
C GLN A 142 3.48 -12.07 4.58
N ALA A 143 2.81 -10.99 4.18
CA ALA A 143 3.39 -9.94 3.36
C ALA A 143 4.50 -9.19 4.09
N ILE A 144 4.27 -8.77 5.34
CA ILE A 144 5.29 -8.09 6.15
C ILE A 144 6.54 -8.96 6.31
N ASN A 145 6.37 -10.23 6.69
CA ASN A 145 7.49 -11.17 6.83
C ASN A 145 8.25 -11.37 5.50
N LEU A 146 7.54 -11.39 4.36
CA LEU A 146 8.19 -11.47 3.05
C LEU A 146 9.04 -10.22 2.78
N LEU A 147 8.52 -9.03 3.09
CA LEU A 147 9.24 -7.77 2.87
C LEU A 147 10.48 -7.67 3.76
N GLU A 148 10.36 -8.05 5.03
CA GLU A 148 11.48 -8.15 5.96
C GLU A 148 12.54 -9.13 5.46
N CYS A 149 12.13 -10.33 5.03
CA CYS A 149 13.06 -11.35 4.56
C CYS A 149 13.75 -10.99 3.23
N VAL A 150 13.07 -10.29 2.32
CA VAL A 150 13.59 -9.98 0.98
C VAL A 150 14.46 -8.74 0.98
N PHE A 151 14.10 -7.72 1.75
CA PHE A 151 14.79 -6.43 1.73
C PHE A 151 15.72 -6.22 2.92
N ASP A 152 15.66 -7.10 3.94
CA ASP A 152 16.41 -6.93 5.20
C ASP A 152 16.20 -5.51 5.78
N ALA A 153 14.93 -5.12 5.80
CA ALA A 153 14.52 -3.77 6.18
C ALA A 153 14.67 -3.56 7.69
N GLU A 154 15.13 -2.38 8.10
CA GLU A 154 15.18 -1.96 9.51
C GLU A 154 13.78 -1.92 10.12
N THR A 155 12.76 -1.61 9.31
CA THR A 155 11.35 -1.68 9.70
C THR A 155 10.42 -1.65 8.47
N VAL A 156 9.17 -2.05 8.70
CA VAL A 156 8.05 -1.81 7.78
C VAL A 156 7.14 -0.73 8.38
N VAL A 157 7.13 0.45 7.75
CA VAL A 157 6.20 1.53 8.07
C VAL A 157 4.88 1.25 7.35
N VAL A 158 3.75 1.30 8.04
CA VAL A 158 2.44 1.12 7.43
C VAL A 158 1.68 2.43 7.49
N GLY A 159 1.11 2.86 6.36
CA GLY A 159 0.33 4.08 6.27
C GLY A 159 -0.60 4.07 5.07
N GLY A 160 -1.02 5.26 4.62
CA GLY A 160 -1.89 5.42 3.47
C GLY A 160 -3.16 6.19 3.81
N MET A 161 -4.25 5.86 3.14
CA MET A 161 -5.50 6.63 3.21
C MET A 161 -6.46 6.15 4.30
N MET A 162 -6.19 5.00 4.93
CA MET A 162 -7.02 4.51 6.04
C MET A 162 -7.02 5.52 7.20
N PRO A 163 -8.19 5.85 7.80
CA PRO A 163 -8.23 6.72 8.96
C PRO A 163 -7.33 6.20 10.09
N ALA A 164 -6.52 7.10 10.67
CA ALA A 164 -5.51 6.74 11.66
C ALA A 164 -6.03 5.85 12.81
N PRO A 165 -7.21 6.12 13.42
CA PRO A 165 -7.72 5.25 14.49
C PRO A 165 -7.99 3.80 14.03
N LEU A 166 -8.39 3.60 12.77
CA LEU A 166 -8.64 2.27 12.22
C LEU A 166 -7.33 1.58 11.86
N LEU A 167 -6.37 2.31 11.29
CA LEU A 167 -5.04 1.79 11.00
C LEU A 167 -4.34 1.35 12.28
N GLU A 168 -4.34 2.18 13.32
CA GLU A 168 -3.82 1.84 14.64
C GLU A 168 -4.48 0.57 15.22
N LYS A 169 -5.79 0.42 15.02
CA LYS A 169 -6.54 -0.78 15.44
C LYS A 169 -6.08 -2.05 14.69
N VAL A 170 -5.78 -1.94 13.40
CA VAL A 170 -5.19 -3.03 12.61
C VAL A 170 -3.80 -3.38 13.16
N LEU A 171 -2.93 -2.37 13.30
CA LEU A 171 -1.54 -2.54 13.74
C LEU A 171 -1.44 -3.13 15.14
N ALA A 172 -2.33 -2.74 16.06
CA ALA A 172 -2.38 -3.29 17.42
C ALA A 172 -2.68 -4.81 17.48
N ARG A 173 -3.23 -5.39 16.40
CA ARG A 173 -3.59 -6.82 16.31
C ARG A 173 -2.63 -7.65 15.46
N LEU A 174 -1.66 -7.01 14.80
CA LEU A 174 -0.63 -7.70 14.04
C LEU A 174 0.46 -8.43 14.86
N PRO A 175 0.74 -8.13 16.15
CA PRO A 175 1.81 -8.79 16.89
C PRO A 175 1.78 -10.34 16.88
N PRO A 176 2.95 -11.00 16.97
CA PRO A 176 4.28 -10.37 16.99
C PRO A 176 4.69 -9.84 15.60
N LEU A 177 5.21 -8.61 15.59
CA LEU A 177 6.02 -8.03 14.52
C LEU A 177 7.40 -7.87 15.15
N TYR A 178 8.46 -8.35 14.49
CA TYR A 178 9.82 -8.36 15.04
C TYR A 178 10.60 -7.13 14.58
#